data_AF-A0A7Y3MR51-F1
#
_entry.id   AF-A0A7Y3MR51-F1
#
_cell.length_a   1.000
_cell.length_b   1.000
_cell.length_c   1.000
_cell.angle_alpha   90.00
_cell.angle_beta   90.00
_cell.angle_gamma   90.00
#
_symmetry.space_group_name_H-M   'P 1'
#
loop_
_entity.id
_entity.type
_entity.pdbx_description
1 polymer ?
#
loop_
_entity_poly.entity_id
_entity_poly.type
_entity_poly.pdbx_seq_one_letter_code
_entity_poly.pdbx_strand_id
1 'polypeptide(L)'
;LKFQIMMPGFDYDLAHPGRGSSHGWFFFSTYNSEEASTLMEVNASQNDKDFIAAVNWKKAEEYIAAGKGTMMDTKYAHNVYDDKTHTATSTMKNKVLMLDASELPGLVYLLPTPKSPHGCDVDPTGEYIVGNGKLSANLTVHSFTKMLDAIENEKFDGDAYGIPILKFEDVLAGVVEQAGLGPLHTEFDDKGNGYTSFFISSEVVKWKVGTWEVIDRAPAYYSIGHLMIPGGNSKKPSGKYLVAMNKITKDRYLPTGPELTQSAQLFDISGDKMELLLDFPTIGEPHYAAAIEADIVMKNSRKIFKLEENEHKYAITNESEAKVVRNGKDVHIYMSTIRSHFNPDNIEGIKVGDKVYFHVTNLEQDFDVPHGISMIGANTSELLIMPGQTETFVWEPKDVGVWPFYCTDFCSALHQEMQGYVRVSPASSSIELSWSMGED
;
A
#
# COMPACT_ATOMS: atom_id res chain seq x y z
N LEU A 1 2.31 -0.31 -16.01
CA LEU A 1 3.31 0.77 -16.16
C LEU A 1 3.36 1.18 -17.62
N LYS A 2 3.12 2.47 -17.92
CA LYS A 2 3.21 3.00 -19.30
C LYS A 2 4.64 3.43 -19.64
N PHE A 3 5.37 3.96 -18.66
CA PHE A 3 6.77 4.39 -18.76
C PHE A 3 7.40 4.43 -17.36
N GLN A 4 8.71 4.67 -17.28
CA GLN A 4 9.37 5.24 -16.09
C GLN A 4 10.33 6.35 -16.53
N ILE A 5 10.89 7.08 -15.56
CA ILE A 5 11.83 8.17 -15.81
C ILE A 5 13.19 7.74 -15.23
N MET A 6 14.24 7.81 -16.04
CA MET A 6 15.62 7.65 -15.58
C MET A 6 16.05 8.94 -14.93
N MET A 7 16.52 8.82 -13.69
CA MET A 7 16.86 9.92 -12.80
C MET A 7 18.32 9.78 -12.34
N PRO A 8 18.98 10.88 -11.91
CA PRO A 8 20.27 10.83 -11.21
C PRO A 8 20.24 9.87 -10.03
N GLY A 9 21.41 9.33 -9.64
CA GLY A 9 21.58 8.34 -8.57
C GLY A 9 21.38 8.87 -7.15
N PHE A 10 20.52 9.86 -6.95
CA PHE A 10 20.13 10.36 -5.63
C PHE A 10 19.21 9.37 -4.92
N ASP A 11 19.07 9.51 -3.60
CA ASP A 11 18.07 8.77 -2.85
C ASP A 11 16.74 9.54 -2.88
N TYR A 12 15.75 9.00 -3.60
CA TYR A 12 14.39 9.56 -3.66
C TYR A 12 13.54 8.92 -2.57
N ASP A 13 12.93 9.74 -1.73
CA ASP A 13 12.22 9.27 -0.54
C ASP A 13 10.70 9.35 -0.74
N LEU A 14 10.09 10.47 -0.35
CA LEU A 14 8.65 10.63 -0.35
C LEU A 14 8.18 11.39 -1.57
N ALA A 15 7.04 10.95 -2.07
CA ALA A 15 6.49 11.40 -3.30
C ALA A 15 5.05 11.84 -3.10
N HIS A 16 4.69 12.99 -3.66
CA HIS A 16 3.35 13.51 -3.53
C HIS A 16 2.82 14.10 -4.84
N PRO A 17 1.62 13.70 -5.29
CA PRO A 17 1.05 14.21 -6.53
C PRO A 17 0.65 15.68 -6.38
N GLY A 18 0.98 16.46 -7.40
CA GLY A 18 0.41 17.79 -7.57
C GLY A 18 -1.11 17.71 -7.72
N ARG A 19 -1.79 18.70 -7.16
CA ARG A 19 -3.24 18.84 -7.16
C ARG A 19 -3.59 20.29 -7.41
N GLY A 20 -4.83 20.59 -7.76
CA GLY A 20 -5.27 21.99 -7.96
C GLY A 20 -4.36 22.71 -8.96
N SER A 21 -3.69 23.78 -8.52
CA SER A 21 -2.74 24.56 -9.32
C SER A 21 -1.60 23.71 -9.90
N SER A 22 -1.06 22.76 -9.12
CA SER A 22 0.06 21.89 -9.54
C SER A 22 -0.38 20.59 -10.24
N HIS A 23 -1.65 20.46 -10.62
CA HIS A 23 -2.10 19.27 -11.33
C HIS A 23 -1.41 19.11 -12.70
N GLY A 24 -0.68 18.00 -12.87
CA GLY A 24 0.25 17.80 -13.99
C GLY A 24 1.68 17.54 -13.54
N TRP A 25 1.95 17.76 -12.25
CA TRP A 25 3.24 17.59 -11.63
C TRP A 25 3.20 16.54 -10.52
N PHE A 26 4.38 16.00 -10.21
CA PHE A 26 4.63 15.12 -9.09
C PHE A 26 5.92 15.59 -8.42
N PHE A 27 5.97 15.57 -7.09
CA PHE A 27 7.12 16.07 -6.35
C PHE A 27 7.72 14.95 -5.51
N PHE A 28 9.05 14.87 -5.50
CA PHE A 28 9.80 13.85 -4.76
C PHE A 28 10.86 14.55 -3.93
N SER A 29 10.89 14.32 -2.61
CA SER A 29 12.06 14.69 -1.82
C SER A 29 13.25 13.81 -2.21
N THR A 30 14.44 14.40 -2.14
CA THR A 30 15.69 13.67 -2.31
C THR A 30 16.58 13.91 -1.10
N TYR A 31 17.35 12.90 -0.71
CA TYR A 31 18.52 13.03 0.15
C TYR A 31 19.72 12.35 -0.54
N ASN A 32 20.91 12.47 0.03
CA ASN A 32 22.12 11.89 -0.56
C ASN A 32 22.36 12.39 -2.00
N SER A 33 22.13 13.68 -2.26
CA SER A 33 22.50 14.29 -3.55
C SER A 33 24.01 14.27 -3.79
N GLU A 34 24.80 13.97 -2.75
CA GLU A 34 26.22 13.69 -2.78
C GLU A 34 26.58 12.31 -3.38
N GLU A 35 25.59 11.42 -3.55
CA GLU A 35 25.76 10.06 -4.09
C GLU A 35 26.76 9.22 -3.27
N ALA A 36 26.77 9.42 -1.95
CA ALA A 36 27.61 8.68 -1.03
C ALA A 36 27.14 7.22 -0.91
N SER A 37 28.10 6.29 -0.86
CA SER A 37 27.84 4.84 -0.80
C SER A 37 28.38 4.17 0.47
N THR A 38 29.07 4.93 1.34
CA THR A 38 29.62 4.43 2.62
C THR A 38 29.51 5.52 3.68
N LEU A 39 29.34 5.12 4.95
CA LEU A 39 29.16 6.03 6.09
C LEU A 39 28.16 7.15 5.74
N MET A 40 26.99 6.78 5.25
CA MET A 40 26.01 7.72 4.69
C MET A 40 25.55 8.75 5.73
N GLU A 41 25.50 8.37 7.01
CA GLU A 41 25.22 9.27 8.13
C GLU A 41 26.21 10.44 8.25
N VAL A 42 27.41 10.28 7.67
CA VAL A 42 28.42 11.33 7.56
C VAL A 42 28.38 11.95 6.16
N ASN A 43 28.35 11.13 5.11
CA ASN A 43 28.67 11.56 3.75
C ASN A 43 27.46 12.01 2.90
N ALA A 44 26.24 11.55 3.20
CA ALA A 44 25.01 11.82 2.43
C ALA A 44 24.26 13.10 2.86
N SER A 45 24.95 13.96 3.63
CA SER A 45 24.40 15.18 4.20
C SER A 45 25.51 16.22 4.37
N GLN A 46 26.40 16.34 3.38
CA GLN A 46 27.45 17.36 3.32
C GLN A 46 26.93 18.65 2.68
N ASN A 47 26.08 18.54 1.65
CA ASN A 47 25.45 19.66 0.98
C ASN A 47 24.54 20.44 1.95
N ASP A 48 24.46 21.76 1.79
CA ASP A 48 23.53 22.58 2.58
C ASP A 48 22.07 22.38 2.18
N LYS A 49 21.85 21.99 0.92
CA LYS A 49 20.55 21.70 0.34
C LYS A 49 20.67 20.47 -0.56
N ASP A 50 19.72 19.56 -0.40
CA ASP A 50 19.39 18.57 -1.41
C ASP A 50 18.25 19.15 -2.27
N PHE A 51 17.38 18.32 -2.84
CA PHE A 51 16.33 18.76 -3.74
C PHE A 51 14.95 18.22 -3.38
N ILE A 52 13.94 18.92 -3.89
CA ILE A 52 12.68 18.31 -4.29
C ILE A 52 12.72 18.23 -5.82
N ALA A 53 12.61 17.03 -6.38
CA ALA A 53 12.48 16.82 -7.82
C ALA A 53 11.02 17.04 -8.24
N ALA A 54 10.77 18.07 -9.03
CA ALA A 54 9.47 18.38 -9.64
C ALA A 54 9.38 17.74 -11.03
N VAL A 55 8.57 16.70 -11.15
CA VAL A 55 8.36 15.91 -12.37
C VAL A 55 7.08 16.33 -13.07
N ASN A 56 7.18 16.80 -14.32
CA ASN A 56 6.03 17.14 -15.16
C ASN A 56 5.55 15.90 -15.94
N TRP A 57 4.65 15.12 -15.35
CA TRP A 57 4.16 13.90 -15.99
C TRP A 57 3.31 14.18 -17.24
N LYS A 58 2.73 15.38 -17.39
CA LYS A 58 2.08 15.78 -18.65
C LYS A 58 3.12 16.00 -19.75
N LYS A 59 4.26 16.57 -19.42
CA LYS A 59 5.38 16.69 -20.38
C LYS A 59 5.91 15.32 -20.79
N ALA A 60 5.94 14.35 -19.86
CA ALA A 60 6.22 12.96 -20.19
C ALA A 60 5.23 12.41 -21.24
N GLU A 61 3.93 12.65 -21.08
CA GLU A 61 2.91 12.22 -22.06
C GLU A 61 3.12 12.88 -23.43
N GLU A 62 3.45 14.17 -23.49
CA GLU A 62 3.80 14.86 -24.74
C GLU A 62 5.00 14.18 -25.44
N TYR A 63 6.04 13.86 -24.67
CA TYR A 63 7.23 13.20 -25.21
C TYR A 63 6.92 11.80 -25.74
N ILE A 64 6.13 11.02 -25.01
CA ILE A 64 5.71 9.69 -25.44
C ILE A 64 4.86 9.79 -26.72
N ALA A 65 3.94 10.74 -26.80
CA ALA A 65 3.13 10.98 -27.99
C ALA A 65 3.98 11.40 -29.20
N ALA A 66 5.09 12.11 -28.97
CA ALA A 66 6.08 12.47 -29.98
C ALA A 66 7.08 11.33 -30.31
N GLY A 67 6.90 10.12 -29.76
CA GLY A 67 7.76 8.97 -29.99
C GLY A 67 9.14 9.07 -29.34
N LYS A 68 9.29 9.88 -28.28
CA LYS A 68 10.51 9.97 -27.48
C LYS A 68 10.56 8.90 -26.39
N GLY A 69 11.76 8.64 -25.90
CA GLY A 69 12.05 7.58 -24.94
C GLY A 69 12.63 6.33 -25.60
N THR A 70 13.26 5.50 -24.78
CA THR A 70 13.96 4.29 -25.21
C THR A 70 13.32 3.08 -24.55
N MET A 71 13.03 2.03 -25.32
CA MET A 71 12.61 0.76 -24.76
C MET A 71 13.82 0.07 -24.13
N MET A 72 13.84 -0.03 -22.80
CA MET A 72 14.91 -0.69 -22.05
C MET A 72 14.51 -2.10 -21.63
N ASP A 73 15.46 -3.01 -21.68
CA ASP A 73 15.29 -4.37 -21.17
C ASP A 73 15.27 -4.33 -19.64
N THR A 74 14.22 -4.87 -19.03
CA THR A 74 14.03 -4.92 -17.58
C THR A 74 13.06 -6.04 -17.23
N LYS A 75 13.18 -6.68 -16.07
CA LYS A 75 12.30 -7.80 -15.69
C LYS A 75 11.42 -7.41 -14.51
N TYR A 76 10.10 -7.37 -14.73
CA TYR A 76 9.13 -7.11 -13.66
C TYR A 76 7.85 -7.92 -13.82
N ALA A 77 7.20 -8.21 -12.69
CA ALA A 77 5.91 -8.87 -12.67
C ALA A 77 4.78 -7.83 -12.79
N HIS A 78 3.78 -8.13 -13.62
CA HIS A 78 2.50 -7.43 -13.64
C HIS A 78 1.42 -8.38 -13.15
N ASN A 79 0.93 -8.12 -11.94
CA ASN A 79 -0.10 -8.91 -11.27
C ASN A 79 -1.45 -8.22 -11.40
N VAL A 80 -2.46 -8.95 -11.82
CA VAL A 80 -3.85 -8.49 -11.87
C VAL A 80 -4.72 -9.57 -11.25
N TYR A 81 -5.58 -9.20 -10.30
CA TYR A 81 -6.64 -10.05 -9.79
C TYR A 81 -7.94 -9.71 -10.50
N ASP A 82 -8.68 -10.73 -10.92
CA ASP A 82 -10.00 -10.58 -11.52
C ASP A 82 -11.05 -11.15 -10.58
N ASP A 83 -11.96 -10.29 -10.15
CA ASP A 83 -13.06 -10.62 -9.24
C ASP A 83 -14.11 -11.56 -9.83
N LYS A 84 -14.14 -11.76 -11.15
CA LYS A 84 -15.07 -12.71 -11.78
C LYS A 84 -14.48 -14.09 -11.87
N THR A 85 -13.21 -14.18 -12.26
CA THR A 85 -12.52 -15.47 -12.35
C THR A 85 -11.95 -15.90 -11.00
N HIS A 86 -11.91 -15.00 -10.02
CA HIS A 86 -11.32 -15.18 -8.68
C HIS A 86 -9.87 -15.65 -8.71
N THR A 87 -9.10 -15.21 -9.72
CA THR A 87 -7.72 -15.64 -9.93
C THR A 87 -6.79 -14.45 -10.15
N ALA A 88 -5.56 -14.56 -9.65
CA ALA A 88 -4.48 -13.64 -10.01
C ALA A 88 -3.72 -14.15 -11.25
N THR A 89 -3.45 -13.26 -12.20
CA THR A 89 -2.53 -13.51 -13.32
C THR A 89 -1.24 -12.72 -13.11
N SER A 90 -0.10 -13.42 -13.11
CA SER A 90 1.23 -12.83 -13.08
C SER A 90 1.88 -12.93 -14.46
N THR A 91 2.05 -11.78 -15.13
CA THR A 91 2.74 -11.71 -16.43
C THR A 91 4.13 -11.10 -16.24
N MET A 92 5.18 -11.85 -16.58
CA MET A 92 6.53 -11.30 -16.62
C MET A 92 6.70 -10.40 -17.85
N LYS A 93 6.95 -9.12 -17.62
CA LYS A 93 7.30 -8.16 -18.66
C LYS A 93 8.81 -7.97 -18.66
N ASN A 94 9.39 -7.94 -19.86
CA ASN A 94 10.84 -7.90 -20.06
C ASN A 94 11.34 -6.56 -20.62
N LYS A 95 10.45 -5.58 -20.81
CA LYS A 95 10.79 -4.26 -21.32
C LYS A 95 9.93 -3.17 -20.71
N VAL A 96 10.47 -1.96 -20.63
CA VAL A 96 9.74 -0.74 -20.23
C VAL A 96 10.17 0.44 -21.08
N LEU A 97 9.24 1.34 -21.37
CA LEU A 97 9.58 2.62 -21.99
C LEU A 97 10.25 3.51 -20.94
N MET A 98 11.45 3.97 -21.24
CA MET A 98 12.25 4.84 -20.38
C MET A 98 12.34 6.25 -20.99
N LEU A 99 12.03 7.26 -20.18
CA LEU A 99 12.30 8.66 -20.48
C LEU A 99 13.55 9.08 -19.72
N ASP A 100 14.59 9.55 -20.42
CA ASP A 100 15.80 10.06 -19.77
C ASP A 100 15.60 11.54 -19.41
N ALA A 101 15.61 11.86 -18.11
CA ALA A 101 15.42 13.22 -17.64
C ALA A 101 16.54 14.18 -18.08
N SER A 102 17.75 13.66 -18.34
CA SER A 102 18.89 14.46 -18.81
C SER A 102 18.76 14.90 -20.28
N GLU A 103 17.99 14.16 -21.08
CA GLU A 103 17.83 14.40 -22.52
C GLU A 103 16.49 15.08 -22.89
N LEU A 104 15.59 15.24 -21.92
CA LEU A 104 14.21 15.67 -22.14
C LEU A 104 13.89 16.96 -21.36
N PRO A 105 14.23 18.15 -21.91
CA PRO A 105 14.06 19.43 -21.25
C PRO A 105 12.63 19.70 -20.75
N GLY A 106 12.53 20.11 -19.50
CA GLY A 106 11.24 20.41 -18.87
C GLY A 106 10.45 19.19 -18.38
N LEU A 107 11.02 17.98 -18.48
CA LEU A 107 10.48 16.80 -17.81
C LEU A 107 10.65 16.87 -16.30
N VAL A 108 11.81 17.36 -15.83
CA VAL A 108 12.15 17.47 -14.41
C VAL A 108 12.83 18.81 -14.13
N TYR A 109 12.55 19.39 -12.97
CA TYR A 109 13.29 20.51 -12.37
C TYR A 109 13.64 20.16 -10.92
N LEU A 110 14.78 20.66 -10.43
CA LEU A 110 15.22 20.46 -9.05
C LEU A 110 15.02 21.72 -8.22
N LEU A 111 14.31 21.61 -7.10
CA LEU A 111 14.04 22.70 -6.16
C LEU A 111 14.97 22.53 -4.95
N PRO A 112 15.99 23.40 -4.74
CA PRO A 112 16.89 23.29 -3.61
C PRO A 112 16.14 23.29 -2.28
N THR A 113 16.40 22.31 -1.41
CA THR A 113 15.66 22.12 -0.16
C THR A 113 16.61 21.71 0.99
N PRO A 114 16.78 22.54 2.03
CA PRO A 114 17.54 22.20 3.23
C PRO A 114 16.78 21.24 4.16
N LYS A 115 17.41 20.25 4.81
CA LYS A 115 18.65 19.56 4.44
C LYS A 115 18.39 18.07 4.58
N SER A 116 18.64 17.31 3.51
CA SER A 116 18.24 15.90 3.41
C SER A 116 16.76 15.72 3.73
N PRO A 117 15.88 16.47 3.04
CA PRO A 117 14.44 16.50 3.32
C PRO A 117 13.83 15.10 3.26
N HIS A 118 12.87 14.87 4.16
CA HIS A 118 12.11 13.62 4.27
C HIS A 118 10.77 13.75 3.56
N GLY A 119 9.79 14.41 4.19
CA GLY A 119 8.48 14.68 3.61
C GLY A 119 8.52 15.71 2.48
N CYS A 120 7.69 15.47 1.47
CA CYS A 120 7.39 16.37 0.38
C CYS A 120 5.87 16.48 0.26
N ASP A 121 5.29 17.51 0.86
CA ASP A 121 3.83 17.56 1.05
C ASP A 121 3.23 18.74 0.29
N VAL A 122 2.25 18.47 -0.56
CA VAL A 122 1.57 19.51 -1.35
C VAL A 122 0.25 19.89 -0.68
N ASP A 123 0.05 21.19 -0.47
CA ASP A 123 -1.16 21.69 0.18
C ASP A 123 -2.43 21.40 -0.66
N PRO A 124 -3.63 21.49 -0.06
CA PRO A 124 -4.89 21.18 -0.74
C PRO A 124 -5.16 22.04 -1.99
N THR A 125 -4.60 23.27 -2.05
CA THR A 125 -4.72 24.15 -3.21
C THR A 125 -3.77 23.76 -4.35
N GLY A 126 -2.66 23.10 -4.01
CA GLY A 126 -1.60 22.77 -4.95
C GLY A 126 -0.54 23.84 -5.12
N GLU A 127 -0.68 24.97 -4.44
CA GLU A 127 0.21 26.12 -4.57
C GLU A 127 1.49 25.93 -3.76
N TYR A 128 1.43 25.28 -2.61
CA TYR A 128 2.58 25.17 -1.71
C TYR A 128 3.10 23.75 -1.65
N ILE A 129 4.42 23.61 -1.77
CA ILE A 129 5.15 22.35 -1.66
C ILE A 129 6.09 22.45 -0.46
N VAL A 130 5.80 21.70 0.60
CA VAL A 130 6.53 21.73 1.86
C VAL A 130 7.65 20.68 1.84
N GLY A 131 8.89 21.14 1.93
CA GLY A 131 10.06 20.32 2.18
C GLY A 131 10.33 20.19 3.66
N ASN A 132 10.13 19.00 4.21
CA ASN A 132 10.34 18.72 5.63
C ASN A 132 11.81 18.43 5.85
N GLY A 133 12.53 19.45 6.33
CA GLY A 133 13.98 19.54 6.21
C GLY A 133 14.80 18.58 7.07
N LYS A 134 14.23 17.61 7.80
CA LYS A 134 14.89 16.58 8.64
C LYS A 134 16.04 17.10 9.51
N LEU A 135 17.21 17.35 8.92
CA LEU A 135 18.39 17.91 9.59
C LEU A 135 18.34 19.44 9.76
N SER A 136 17.51 20.12 8.96
CA SER A 136 17.15 21.53 9.14
C SER A 136 16.00 21.65 10.13
N ALA A 137 16.16 22.53 11.13
CA ALA A 137 15.09 22.86 12.09
C ALA A 137 13.95 23.70 11.47
N ASN A 138 14.22 24.34 10.33
CA ASN A 138 13.25 25.16 9.61
C ASN A 138 12.52 24.33 8.54
N LEU A 139 11.23 24.61 8.32
CA LEU A 139 10.45 24.03 7.22
C LEU A 139 10.48 24.95 6.02
N THR A 140 10.88 24.41 4.88
CA THR A 140 10.92 25.17 3.62
C THR A 140 9.59 25.00 2.91
N VAL A 141 8.96 26.11 2.52
CA VAL A 141 7.74 26.10 1.72
C VAL A 141 8.06 26.71 0.36
N HIS A 142 7.99 25.90 -0.70
CA HIS A 142 8.10 26.35 -2.08
C HIS A 142 6.73 26.77 -2.62
N SER A 143 6.71 27.67 -3.61
CA SER A 143 5.49 28.08 -4.32
C SER A 143 5.51 27.53 -5.75
N PHE A 144 4.42 26.88 -6.14
CA PHE A 144 4.24 26.34 -7.48
C PHE A 144 4.15 27.46 -8.52
N THR A 145 3.44 28.55 -8.21
CA THR A 145 3.37 29.72 -9.08
C THR A 145 4.78 30.30 -9.31
N LYS A 146 5.55 30.50 -8.24
CA LYS A 146 6.94 30.96 -8.33
C LYS A 146 7.85 29.99 -9.08
N MET A 147 7.65 28.69 -8.90
CA MET A 147 8.37 27.65 -9.64
C MET A 147 8.15 27.79 -11.15
N LEU A 148 6.90 27.96 -11.60
CA LEU A 148 6.60 28.18 -13.01
C LEU A 148 7.20 29.48 -13.54
N ASP A 149 7.10 30.58 -12.77
CA ASP A 149 7.73 31.85 -13.14
C ASP A 149 9.26 31.71 -13.26
N ALA A 150 9.90 30.97 -12.34
CA ALA A 150 11.34 30.70 -12.38
C ALA A 150 11.72 29.86 -13.61
N ILE A 151 10.89 28.90 -13.99
CA ILE A 151 11.09 28.09 -15.20
C ILE A 151 10.96 28.96 -16.46
N GLU A 152 9.90 29.76 -16.57
CA GLU A 152 9.65 30.62 -17.74
C GLU A 152 10.74 31.66 -17.94
N ASN A 153 11.28 32.20 -16.85
CA ASN A 153 12.33 33.22 -16.87
C ASN A 153 13.75 32.65 -16.75
N GLU A 154 13.92 31.33 -16.92
CA GLU A 154 15.21 30.64 -16.89
C GLU A 154 16.07 30.96 -15.64
N LYS A 155 15.42 31.09 -14.47
CA LYS A 155 16.06 31.42 -13.21
C LYS A 155 16.72 30.18 -12.59
N PHE A 156 17.79 29.73 -13.21
CA PHE A 156 18.53 28.54 -12.83
C PHE A 156 19.82 28.87 -12.06
N ASP A 157 20.22 27.96 -11.18
CA ASP A 157 21.48 28.00 -10.43
C ASP A 157 22.31 26.75 -10.75
N GLY A 158 22.56 26.55 -12.04
CA GLY A 158 23.23 25.36 -12.57
C GLY A 158 22.27 24.21 -12.91
N ASP A 159 22.86 23.02 -13.06
CA ASP A 159 22.17 21.78 -13.37
C ASP A 159 22.82 20.60 -12.65
N ALA A 160 22.07 19.52 -12.48
CA ALA A 160 22.60 18.22 -12.11
C ALA A 160 22.22 17.22 -13.20
N TYR A 161 23.22 16.65 -13.88
CA TYR A 161 23.02 15.72 -15.00
C TYR A 161 22.12 16.31 -16.11
N GLY A 162 22.27 17.59 -16.44
CA GLY A 162 21.43 18.26 -17.44
C GLY A 162 20.02 18.63 -16.96
N ILE A 163 19.66 18.32 -15.72
CA ILE A 163 18.38 18.72 -15.11
C ILE A 163 18.55 20.08 -14.43
N PRO A 164 17.79 21.12 -14.83
CA PRO A 164 17.96 22.46 -14.26
C PRO A 164 17.66 22.52 -12.76
N ILE A 165 18.54 23.18 -12.02
CA ILE A 165 18.34 23.53 -10.61
C ILE A 165 17.75 24.94 -10.56
N LEU A 166 16.59 25.11 -9.95
CA LEU A 166 15.95 26.42 -9.82
C LEU A 166 16.62 27.24 -8.71
N LYS A 167 16.72 28.56 -8.87
CA LYS A 167 17.20 29.46 -7.82
C LYS A 167 16.28 29.39 -6.59
N PHE A 168 16.84 29.09 -5.43
CA PHE A 168 16.10 28.85 -4.19
C PHE A 168 15.15 30.00 -3.82
N GLU A 169 15.65 31.22 -3.84
CA GLU A 169 14.94 32.44 -3.46
C GLU A 169 13.80 32.77 -4.42
N ASP A 170 13.95 32.37 -5.68
CA ASP A 170 12.95 32.57 -6.72
C ASP A 170 11.79 31.58 -6.62
N VAL A 171 11.97 30.43 -5.94
CA VAL A 171 10.91 29.42 -5.72
C VAL A 171 10.37 29.39 -4.30
N LEU A 172 11.05 30.05 -3.35
CA LEU A 172 10.68 30.10 -1.93
C LEU A 172 9.39 30.91 -1.71
N ALA A 173 8.35 30.28 -1.15
CA ALA A 173 7.17 30.97 -0.65
C ALA A 173 7.40 31.54 0.75
N GLY A 174 8.08 30.78 1.62
CA GLY A 174 8.39 31.17 2.98
C GLY A 174 9.04 30.04 3.77
N VAL A 175 9.27 30.31 5.06
CA VAL A 175 9.91 29.39 5.99
C VAL A 175 9.13 29.40 7.30
N VAL A 176 8.80 28.22 7.84
CA VAL A 176 8.31 28.11 9.22
C VAL A 176 9.54 28.06 10.12
N GLU A 177 9.84 29.17 10.78
CA GLU A 177 11.03 29.30 11.63
C GLU A 177 10.83 28.66 13.00
N GLN A 178 11.91 28.08 13.54
CA GLN A 178 11.95 27.48 14.89
C GLN A 178 10.82 26.47 15.13
N ALA A 179 10.45 25.72 14.10
CA ALA A 179 9.29 24.86 14.13
C ALA A 179 9.49 23.65 15.06
N GLY A 180 10.73 23.19 15.29
CA GLY A 180 11.04 22.08 16.20
C GLY A 180 12.33 21.38 15.75
N LEU A 181 12.60 20.17 16.27
CA LEU A 181 13.77 19.39 15.85
C LEU A 181 13.37 18.11 15.11
N GLY A 182 13.93 17.90 13.92
CA GLY A 182 13.66 16.71 13.12
C GLY A 182 12.33 16.74 12.36
N PRO A 183 12.00 17.78 11.58
CA PRO A 183 10.74 17.79 10.82
C PRO A 183 10.71 16.67 9.77
N LEU A 184 9.67 15.83 9.79
CA LEU A 184 9.56 14.69 8.87
C LEU A 184 8.39 14.78 7.90
N HIS A 185 7.20 15.20 8.33
CA HIS A 185 6.00 15.08 7.49
C HIS A 185 4.95 16.13 7.85
N THR A 186 4.29 16.69 6.84
CA THR A 186 3.26 17.71 6.97
C THR A 186 1.92 17.24 6.43
N GLU A 187 0.85 17.46 7.18
CA GLU A 187 -0.55 17.30 6.75
C GLU A 187 -1.30 18.64 6.85
N PHE A 188 -2.41 18.79 6.14
CA PHE A 188 -3.17 20.04 6.09
C PHE A 188 -4.64 19.82 6.48
N ASP A 189 -5.22 20.80 7.18
CA ASP A 189 -6.67 20.83 7.45
C ASP A 189 -7.46 21.67 6.43
N ASP A 190 -8.78 21.71 6.59
CA ASP A 190 -9.71 22.52 5.80
C ASP A 190 -9.82 23.99 6.27
N LYS A 191 -8.97 24.41 7.22
CA LYS A 191 -8.96 25.75 7.84
C LYS A 191 -7.69 26.53 7.48
N GLY A 192 -6.87 26.01 6.57
CA GLY A 192 -5.64 26.64 6.11
C GLY A 192 -4.51 26.57 7.13
N ASN A 193 -4.40 25.47 7.87
CA ASN A 193 -3.28 25.19 8.75
C ASN A 193 -2.50 23.96 8.25
N GLY A 194 -1.18 24.02 8.40
CA GLY A 194 -0.29 22.86 8.28
C GLY A 194 0.02 22.29 9.66
N TYR A 195 0.21 20.98 9.71
CA TYR A 195 0.57 20.22 10.91
C TYR A 195 1.81 19.43 10.56
N THR A 196 2.91 19.64 11.26
CA THR A 196 4.17 18.98 10.96
C THR A 196 4.67 18.15 12.13
N SER A 197 5.13 16.93 11.86
CA SER A 197 5.75 16.06 12.86
C SER A 197 7.22 16.42 13.07
N PHE A 198 7.65 16.39 14.32
CA PHE A 198 9.04 16.61 14.71
C PHE A 198 9.56 15.40 15.49
N PHE A 199 10.45 14.64 14.87
CA PHE A 199 10.95 13.36 15.37
C PHE A 199 11.80 13.49 16.64
N ILE A 200 12.68 14.50 16.70
CA ILE A 200 13.63 14.66 17.81
C ILE A 200 12.95 15.34 18.99
N SER A 201 12.18 16.41 18.75
CA SER A 201 11.43 17.07 19.83
C SER A 201 10.15 16.34 20.22
N SER A 202 9.73 15.34 19.43
CA SER A 202 8.60 14.45 19.72
C SER A 202 7.29 15.20 19.91
N GLU A 203 6.93 16.02 18.93
CA GLU A 203 5.75 16.87 18.95
C GLU A 203 5.14 17.05 17.55
N VAL A 204 3.85 17.38 17.52
CA VAL A 204 3.16 17.90 16.34
C VAL A 204 3.08 19.41 16.48
N VAL A 205 3.40 20.14 15.42
CA VAL A 205 3.36 21.61 15.40
C VAL A 205 2.39 22.09 14.34
N LYS A 206 1.41 22.86 14.79
CA LYS A 206 0.38 23.49 13.95
C LYS A 206 0.85 24.89 13.59
N TRP A 207 0.82 25.21 12.31
CA TRP A 207 1.22 26.50 11.77
C TRP A 207 0.25 26.98 10.70
N LYS A 208 0.21 28.30 10.46
CA LYS A 208 -0.74 28.93 9.55
C LYS A 208 -0.18 29.02 8.14
N VAL A 209 -0.91 28.48 7.15
CA VAL A 209 -0.50 28.57 5.73
C VAL A 209 -0.61 30.03 5.27
N GLY A 210 0.42 30.52 4.58
CA GLY A 210 0.51 31.88 4.05
C GLY A 210 1.27 32.85 4.97
N THR A 211 1.10 32.75 6.30
CA THR A 211 1.90 33.54 7.26
C THR A 211 3.08 32.78 7.83
N TRP A 212 3.04 31.44 7.77
CA TRP A 212 4.09 30.53 8.25
C TRP A 212 4.30 30.59 9.77
N GLU A 213 3.36 31.19 10.50
CA GLU A 213 3.43 31.36 11.95
C GLU A 213 3.02 30.07 12.67
N VAL A 214 3.81 29.66 13.65
CA VAL A 214 3.45 28.58 14.57
C VAL A 214 2.35 29.07 15.51
N ILE A 215 1.22 28.34 15.56
CA ILE A 215 0.04 28.71 16.34
C ILE A 215 -0.31 27.69 17.45
N ASP A 216 0.18 26.46 17.33
CA ASP A 216 0.05 25.48 18.40
C ASP A 216 1.12 24.37 18.35
N ARG A 217 1.33 23.69 19.48
CA ARG A 217 2.24 22.55 19.64
C ARG A 217 1.61 21.53 20.57
N ALA A 218 1.69 20.26 20.20
CA ALA A 218 1.23 19.16 21.05
C ALA A 218 2.31 18.08 21.17
N PRO A 219 2.66 17.64 22.39
CA PRO A 219 3.60 16.56 22.58
C PRO A 219 3.02 15.24 22.05
N ALA A 220 3.89 14.38 21.55
CA ALA A 220 3.59 13.01 21.16
C ALA A 220 4.64 12.06 21.74
N TYR A 221 4.31 10.78 21.83
CA TYR A 221 5.04 9.84 22.67
C TYR A 221 5.30 8.50 21.94
N TYR A 222 6.47 8.28 21.33
CA TYR A 222 7.53 9.25 21.05
C TYR A 222 8.07 9.09 19.63
N SER A 223 8.86 10.08 19.20
CA SER A 223 9.59 10.03 17.94
C SER A 223 8.65 9.82 16.76
N ILE A 224 7.82 10.83 16.54
CA ILE A 224 6.78 10.83 15.50
C ILE A 224 7.44 10.73 14.12
N GLY A 225 6.94 9.81 13.31
CA GLY A 225 7.24 9.74 11.87
C GLY A 225 6.25 10.57 11.08
N HIS A 226 5.28 9.91 10.44
CA HIS A 226 4.28 10.56 9.60
C HIS A 226 3.00 10.92 10.36
N LEU A 227 2.24 11.82 9.73
CA LEU A 227 0.92 12.23 10.16
C LEU A 227 -0.12 11.72 9.17
N MET A 228 -1.37 11.65 9.60
CA MET A 228 -2.51 11.43 8.71
C MET A 228 -3.67 12.33 9.16
N ILE A 229 -4.18 13.13 8.23
CA ILE A 229 -5.47 13.80 8.37
C ILE A 229 -6.44 13.12 7.38
N PRO A 230 -7.68 12.77 7.77
CA PRO A 230 -8.64 12.20 6.82
C PRO A 230 -8.85 13.14 5.62
N GLY A 231 -8.66 12.62 4.41
CA GLY A 231 -8.69 13.41 3.18
C GLY A 231 -7.47 14.33 2.96
N GLY A 232 -6.44 14.28 3.81
CA GLY A 232 -5.20 15.08 3.71
C GLY A 232 -4.49 14.97 2.35
N ASN A 233 -4.53 13.77 1.77
CA ASN A 233 -4.07 13.49 0.40
C ASN A 233 -5.03 13.92 -0.72
N SER A 234 -5.97 14.79 -0.43
CA SER A 234 -6.94 15.28 -1.42
C SER A 234 -7.05 16.81 -1.39
N LYS A 235 -7.95 17.35 -2.21
CA LYS A 235 -8.32 18.77 -2.18
C LYS A 235 -9.28 19.11 -1.03
N LYS A 236 -9.73 18.10 -0.26
CA LYS A 236 -10.78 18.21 0.76
C LYS A 236 -10.36 17.44 2.02
N PRO A 237 -9.32 17.90 2.72
CA PRO A 237 -9.02 17.38 4.05
C PRO A 237 -10.17 17.64 5.03
N SER A 238 -10.18 16.90 6.14
CA SER A 238 -11.11 17.08 7.26
C SER A 238 -10.37 17.66 8.46
N GLY A 239 -10.69 18.87 8.90
CA GLY A 239 -10.05 19.52 10.05
C GLY A 239 -10.60 19.08 11.40
N LYS A 240 -10.90 17.79 11.57
CA LYS A 240 -11.43 17.22 12.82
C LYS A 240 -10.43 16.34 13.56
N TYR A 241 -9.73 15.46 12.84
CA TYR A 241 -8.82 14.50 13.45
C TYR A 241 -7.46 14.49 12.77
N LEU A 242 -6.42 14.24 13.57
CA LEU A 242 -5.07 13.96 13.11
C LEU A 242 -4.57 12.70 13.81
N VAL A 243 -3.90 11.82 13.08
CA VAL A 243 -3.20 10.66 13.65
C VAL A 243 -1.70 10.87 13.51
N ALA A 244 -0.98 10.83 14.63
CA ALA A 244 0.47 10.84 14.67
C ALA A 244 1.00 9.41 14.82
N MET A 245 1.88 8.95 13.91
CA MET A 245 2.44 7.59 13.92
C MET A 245 3.84 7.60 14.52
N ASN A 246 3.96 7.07 15.73
CA ASN A 246 5.16 7.11 16.56
C ASN A 246 6.04 5.88 16.37
N LYS A 247 7.35 6.08 16.36
CA LYS A 247 8.33 5.03 16.09
C LYS A 247 8.89 4.38 17.35
N ILE A 248 8.83 5.08 18.48
CA ILE A 248 9.40 4.59 19.74
C ILE A 248 8.36 4.71 20.86
N THR A 249 7.93 3.57 21.39
CA THR A 249 6.79 3.51 22.32
C THR A 249 7.17 3.58 23.80
N LYS A 250 8.35 3.09 24.21
CA LYS A 250 8.84 3.15 25.61
C LYS A 250 7.80 2.72 26.67
N ASP A 251 7.39 3.62 27.53
CA ASP A 251 6.59 3.43 28.75
C ASP A 251 5.09 3.63 28.52
N ARG A 252 4.64 3.76 27.26
CA ARG A 252 3.23 4.01 26.94
C ARG A 252 2.32 2.80 27.17
N TYR A 253 2.87 1.59 27.12
CA TYR A 253 2.13 0.34 27.33
C TYR A 253 2.86 -0.61 28.29
N LEU A 254 2.19 -1.71 28.63
CA LEU A 254 2.80 -2.79 29.40
C LEU A 254 4.02 -3.37 28.65
N PRO A 255 5.10 -3.72 29.35
CA PRO A 255 6.29 -4.27 28.71
C PRO A 255 6.04 -5.68 28.16
N THR A 256 6.32 -5.90 26.88
CA THR A 256 6.15 -7.20 26.19
C THR A 256 7.47 -7.88 25.81
N GLY A 257 8.61 -7.35 26.26
CA GLY A 257 9.95 -7.83 25.93
C GLY A 257 10.82 -6.74 25.32
N PRO A 258 11.95 -7.11 24.68
CA PRO A 258 12.89 -6.16 24.08
C PRO A 258 12.29 -5.35 22.92
N GLU A 259 11.35 -5.94 22.18
CA GLU A 259 10.61 -5.29 21.10
C GLU A 259 9.21 -4.95 21.59
N LEU A 260 8.86 -3.66 21.50
CA LEU A 260 7.50 -3.18 21.76
C LEU A 260 6.82 -2.91 20.43
N THR A 261 5.49 -3.02 20.40
CA THR A 261 4.71 -2.48 19.28
C THR A 261 4.96 -0.98 19.16
N GLN A 262 4.97 -0.45 17.93
CA GLN A 262 4.85 0.99 17.69
C GLN A 262 3.50 1.51 18.22
N SER A 263 3.31 2.83 18.16
CA SER A 263 2.08 3.47 18.63
C SER A 263 1.58 4.47 17.60
N ALA A 264 0.28 4.71 17.62
CA ALA A 264 -0.34 5.82 16.93
C ALA A 264 -1.22 6.59 17.92
N GLN A 265 -1.30 7.90 17.72
CA GLN A 265 -2.01 8.80 18.60
C GLN A 265 -3.03 9.61 17.83
N LEU A 266 -4.29 9.56 18.26
CA LEU A 266 -5.39 10.33 17.70
C LEU A 266 -5.54 11.66 18.44
N PHE A 267 -5.46 12.76 17.70
CA PHE A 267 -5.70 14.11 18.19
C PHE A 267 -7.01 14.67 17.62
N ASP A 268 -7.78 15.37 18.46
CA ASP A 268 -8.81 16.32 18.01
C ASP A 268 -8.11 17.61 17.57
N ILE A 269 -8.40 18.06 16.33
CA ILE A 269 -7.89 19.30 15.75
C ILE A 269 -9.03 20.24 15.33
N SER A 270 -10.25 19.98 15.81
CA SER A 270 -11.44 20.76 15.49
C SER A 270 -11.42 22.17 16.11
N GLY A 271 -10.79 22.31 17.28
CA GLY A 271 -10.62 23.58 17.99
C GLY A 271 -9.33 24.34 17.66
N ASP A 272 -9.04 25.34 18.49
CA ASP A 272 -7.83 26.17 18.35
C ASP A 272 -6.57 25.38 18.75
N LYS A 273 -6.69 24.54 19.79
CA LYS A 273 -5.64 23.69 20.35
C LYS A 273 -5.84 22.23 19.98
N MET A 274 -4.74 21.51 19.74
CA MET A 274 -4.74 20.07 19.52
C MET A 274 -4.92 19.33 20.84
N GLU A 275 -5.84 18.36 20.88
CA GLU A 275 -6.11 17.58 22.09
C GLU A 275 -5.89 16.08 21.83
N LEU A 276 -5.00 15.44 22.59
CA LEU A 276 -4.78 14.00 22.49
C LEU A 276 -5.99 13.25 23.04
N LEU A 277 -6.68 12.48 22.18
CA LEU A 277 -7.85 11.69 22.53
C LEU A 277 -7.52 10.24 22.88
N LEU A 278 -6.64 9.62 22.09
CA LEU A 278 -6.34 8.20 22.19
C LEU A 278 -4.90 7.92 21.80
N ASP A 279 -4.30 6.97 22.50
CA ASP A 279 -2.99 6.37 22.21
C ASP A 279 -3.22 4.86 22.06
N PHE A 280 -2.82 4.28 20.92
CA PHE A 280 -3.11 2.88 20.60
C PHE A 280 -1.93 2.17 19.88
N PRO A 281 -1.66 0.90 20.22
CA PRO A 281 -0.53 0.17 19.66
C PRO A 281 -0.75 -0.17 18.19
N THR A 282 0.35 -0.22 17.43
CA THR A 282 0.38 -0.63 16.02
C THR A 282 1.46 -1.69 15.81
N ILE A 283 1.22 -2.65 14.91
CA ILE A 283 2.14 -3.75 14.61
C ILE A 283 2.80 -3.50 13.24
N GLY A 284 4.10 -3.76 13.15
CA GLY A 284 4.85 -3.73 11.90
C GLY A 284 5.26 -2.33 11.44
N GLU A 285 5.44 -1.39 12.37
CA GLU A 285 5.85 -0.01 12.10
C GLU A 285 5.12 0.63 10.91
N PRO A 286 3.79 0.88 10.97
CA PRO A 286 3.11 1.58 9.89
C PRO A 286 3.81 2.91 9.60
N HIS A 287 4.28 3.07 8.36
CA HIS A 287 4.99 4.28 7.95
C HIS A 287 4.02 5.40 7.61
N TYR A 288 2.94 5.07 6.91
CA TYR A 288 1.94 6.03 6.46
C TYR A 288 0.53 5.46 6.55
N ALA A 289 -0.47 6.34 6.59
CA ALA A 289 -1.88 5.97 6.60
C ALA A 289 -2.70 6.99 5.78
N ALA A 290 -3.84 6.54 5.26
CA ALA A 290 -4.83 7.42 4.65
C ALA A 290 -6.21 7.08 5.21
N ALA A 291 -7.02 8.09 5.48
CA ALA A 291 -8.42 7.94 5.84
C ALA A 291 -9.30 8.78 4.91
N ILE A 292 -10.54 8.33 4.72
CA ILE A 292 -11.58 9.01 3.96
C ILE A 292 -12.90 8.86 4.69
N GLU A 293 -13.86 9.73 4.39
CA GLU A 293 -15.22 9.59 4.91
C GLU A 293 -15.84 8.26 4.47
N ALA A 294 -16.51 7.58 5.41
CA ALA A 294 -17.03 6.23 5.21
C ALA A 294 -18.02 6.15 4.03
N ASP A 295 -18.85 7.19 3.82
CA ASP A 295 -19.83 7.27 2.73
C ASP A 295 -19.20 7.23 1.32
N ILE A 296 -17.91 7.54 1.20
CA ILE A 296 -17.18 7.46 -0.07
C ILE A 296 -16.97 5.99 -0.48
N VAL A 297 -16.70 5.11 0.49
CA VAL A 297 -16.37 3.69 0.25
C VAL A 297 -17.54 2.75 0.48
N MET A 298 -18.38 2.99 1.49
CA MET A 298 -19.44 2.07 1.92
C MET A 298 -20.42 1.73 0.81
N LYS A 299 -20.81 2.72 0.00
CA LYS A 299 -21.73 2.52 -1.14
C LYS A 299 -21.16 1.64 -2.26
N ASN A 300 -19.84 1.49 -2.31
CA ASN A 300 -19.12 0.71 -3.32
C ASN A 300 -18.65 -0.65 -2.76
N SER A 301 -18.92 -0.95 -1.48
CA SER A 301 -18.49 -2.20 -0.86
C SER A 301 -19.28 -3.37 -1.46
N ARG A 302 -18.58 -4.31 -2.06
CA ARG A 302 -19.16 -5.58 -2.51
C ARG A 302 -19.33 -6.49 -1.29
N LYS A 303 -20.56 -6.94 -1.06
CA LYS A 303 -20.90 -7.85 0.04
C LYS A 303 -20.76 -9.32 -0.35
N ILE A 304 -21.18 -9.66 -1.55
CA ILE A 304 -21.25 -11.03 -2.07
C ILE A 304 -20.81 -10.99 -3.54
N PHE A 305 -20.11 -12.02 -4.00
CA PHE A 305 -19.90 -12.25 -5.43
C PHE A 305 -21.12 -12.99 -5.98
N LYS A 306 -21.70 -12.52 -7.08
CA LYS A 306 -22.87 -13.20 -7.63
C LYS A 306 -22.45 -14.51 -8.30
N LEU A 307 -23.10 -15.60 -7.96
CA LEU A 307 -22.78 -16.91 -8.53
C LEU A 307 -22.94 -16.94 -10.05
N GLU A 308 -23.94 -16.25 -10.60
CA GLU A 308 -24.14 -16.14 -12.04
C GLU A 308 -23.06 -15.32 -12.78
N GLU A 309 -22.25 -14.55 -12.04
CA GLU A 309 -21.12 -13.78 -12.57
C GLU A 309 -19.76 -14.49 -12.33
N ASN A 310 -19.77 -15.67 -11.69
CA ASN A 310 -18.55 -16.43 -11.42
C ASN A 310 -18.06 -17.12 -12.70
N GLU A 311 -16.95 -16.62 -13.21
CA GLU A 311 -16.28 -17.08 -14.43
C GLU A 311 -15.03 -17.93 -14.11
N HIS A 312 -14.85 -18.37 -12.85
CA HIS A 312 -13.74 -19.25 -12.49
C HIS A 312 -13.85 -20.56 -13.27
N LYS A 313 -12.76 -20.98 -13.91
CA LYS A 313 -12.65 -22.20 -14.74
C LYS A 313 -13.19 -23.48 -14.08
N TYR A 314 -13.21 -23.54 -12.75
CA TYR A 314 -13.55 -24.72 -11.96
C TYR A 314 -14.74 -24.46 -11.03
N ALA A 315 -15.43 -23.34 -11.19
CA ALA A 315 -16.62 -23.04 -10.42
C ALA A 315 -17.68 -24.12 -10.65
N ILE A 316 -18.43 -24.40 -9.58
CA ILE A 316 -19.71 -25.08 -9.67
C ILE A 316 -20.77 -24.14 -9.09
N THR A 317 -21.93 -24.05 -9.74
CA THR A 317 -23.00 -23.12 -9.34
C THR A 317 -24.14 -23.81 -8.60
N ASN A 318 -24.06 -25.13 -8.47
CA ASN A 318 -24.99 -25.96 -7.71
C ASN A 318 -24.28 -27.19 -7.17
N GLU A 319 -24.86 -27.76 -6.12
CA GLU A 319 -24.34 -28.96 -5.46
C GLU A 319 -24.27 -30.19 -6.38
N SER A 320 -25.17 -30.31 -7.37
CA SER A 320 -25.19 -31.46 -8.29
C SER A 320 -24.03 -31.49 -9.29
N GLU A 321 -23.30 -30.39 -9.44
CA GLU A 321 -22.10 -30.29 -10.27
C GLU A 321 -20.83 -30.79 -9.55
N ALA A 322 -20.92 -31.07 -8.24
CA ALA A 322 -19.82 -31.59 -7.45
C ALA A 322 -19.34 -32.94 -7.99
N LYS A 323 -18.03 -33.09 -8.15
CA LYS A 323 -17.41 -34.28 -8.78
C LYS A 323 -15.93 -34.40 -8.46
N VAL A 324 -15.41 -35.63 -8.55
CA VAL A 324 -13.97 -35.88 -8.47
C VAL A 324 -13.49 -36.51 -9.77
N VAL A 325 -12.50 -35.90 -10.41
CA VAL A 325 -11.96 -36.35 -11.70
C VAL A 325 -10.44 -36.49 -11.64
N ARG A 326 -9.92 -37.57 -12.23
CA ARG A 326 -8.48 -37.84 -12.31
C ARG A 326 -7.95 -37.60 -13.72
N ASN A 327 -6.84 -36.88 -13.81
CA ASN A 327 -6.04 -36.70 -15.02
C ASN A 327 -4.58 -37.09 -14.73
N GLY A 328 -4.26 -38.38 -14.88
CA GLY A 328 -2.97 -38.92 -14.48
C GLY A 328 -2.77 -38.83 -12.96
N LYS A 329 -1.77 -38.05 -12.53
CA LYS A 329 -1.48 -37.77 -11.11
C LYS A 329 -2.25 -36.58 -10.55
N ASP A 330 -2.82 -35.75 -11.42
CA ASP A 330 -3.64 -34.63 -10.98
C ASP A 330 -5.05 -35.13 -10.69
N VAL A 331 -5.56 -34.85 -9.49
CA VAL A 331 -6.94 -35.15 -9.11
C VAL A 331 -7.65 -33.85 -8.78
N HIS A 332 -8.74 -33.57 -9.48
CA HIS A 332 -9.53 -32.36 -9.31
C HIS A 332 -10.83 -32.70 -8.61
N ILE A 333 -11.03 -32.13 -7.42
CA ILE A 333 -12.24 -32.21 -6.62
C ILE A 333 -12.98 -30.89 -6.81
N TYR A 334 -14.12 -30.94 -7.49
CA TYR A 334 -15.04 -29.83 -7.62
C TYR A 334 -16.00 -29.92 -6.45
N MET A 335 -15.86 -28.98 -5.53
CA MET A 335 -16.52 -28.98 -4.23
C MET A 335 -17.36 -27.73 -4.06
N SER A 336 -18.49 -27.85 -3.40
CA SER A 336 -19.28 -26.72 -2.94
C SER A 336 -19.28 -26.64 -1.42
N THR A 337 -19.53 -25.44 -0.92
CA THR A 337 -19.88 -25.20 0.48
C THR A 337 -21.20 -24.47 0.56
N ILE A 338 -22.07 -24.99 1.43
CA ILE A 338 -23.24 -24.31 2.00
C ILE A 338 -23.09 -24.50 3.50
N ARG A 339 -23.63 -23.58 4.31
CA ARG A 339 -23.53 -23.62 5.78
C ARG A 339 -23.67 -25.04 6.32
N SER A 340 -22.68 -25.40 7.12
CA SER A 340 -22.60 -26.67 7.86
C SER A 340 -22.21 -27.92 7.04
N HIS A 341 -21.96 -27.86 5.73
CA HIS A 341 -21.45 -29.03 5.00
C HIS A 341 -20.61 -28.71 3.75
N PHE A 342 -19.70 -29.63 3.44
CA PHE A 342 -19.01 -29.72 2.15
C PHE A 342 -19.76 -30.70 1.25
N ASN A 343 -19.71 -30.47 -0.06
CA ASN A 343 -20.13 -31.47 -1.03
C ASN A 343 -19.07 -31.62 -2.14
N PRO A 344 -18.38 -32.77 -2.24
CA PRO A 344 -18.50 -33.96 -1.38
C PRO A 344 -17.77 -33.80 -0.04
N ASP A 345 -18.13 -34.61 0.96
CA ASP A 345 -17.41 -34.67 2.25
C ASP A 345 -16.66 -35.99 2.47
N ASN A 346 -16.92 -37.04 1.68
CA ASN A 346 -16.22 -38.31 1.79
C ASN A 346 -15.66 -38.72 0.43
N ILE A 347 -14.35 -38.90 0.33
CA ILE A 347 -13.63 -39.09 -0.94
C ILE A 347 -12.66 -40.27 -0.83
N GLU A 348 -12.78 -41.25 -1.74
CA GLU A 348 -11.84 -42.37 -1.86
C GLU A 348 -11.14 -42.41 -3.22
N GLY A 349 -10.11 -43.26 -3.33
CA GLY A 349 -9.35 -43.48 -4.56
C GLY A 349 -8.22 -42.48 -4.81
N ILE A 350 -7.94 -41.58 -3.85
CA ILE A 350 -6.72 -40.77 -3.82
C ILE A 350 -5.52 -41.65 -3.45
N LYS A 351 -4.35 -41.38 -4.01
CA LYS A 351 -3.14 -42.20 -3.84
C LYS A 351 -1.95 -41.35 -3.42
N VAL A 352 -1.02 -41.94 -2.69
CA VAL A 352 0.30 -41.33 -2.44
C VAL A 352 0.96 -40.98 -3.78
N GLY A 353 1.42 -39.73 -3.92
CA GLY A 353 2.02 -39.21 -5.14
C GLY A 353 1.05 -38.54 -6.12
N ASP A 354 -0.25 -38.49 -5.80
CA ASP A 354 -1.18 -37.60 -6.47
C ASP A 354 -0.93 -36.14 -6.08
N LYS A 355 -1.35 -35.24 -6.96
CA LYS A 355 -1.52 -33.81 -6.67
C LYS A 355 -3.01 -33.49 -6.71
N VAL A 356 -3.56 -33.17 -5.56
CA VAL A 356 -5.00 -33.03 -5.35
C VAL A 356 -5.34 -31.54 -5.33
N TYR A 357 -6.31 -31.14 -6.15
CA TYR A 357 -6.82 -29.78 -6.26
C TYR A 357 -8.26 -29.77 -5.77
N PHE A 358 -8.52 -29.07 -4.67
CA PHE A 358 -9.86 -28.78 -4.17
C PHE A 358 -10.31 -27.44 -4.75
N HIS A 359 -11.16 -27.49 -5.76
CA HIS A 359 -11.83 -26.32 -6.33
C HIS A 359 -13.11 -26.09 -5.55
N VAL A 360 -13.07 -25.20 -4.56
CA VAL A 360 -14.17 -25.01 -3.62
C VAL A 360 -14.95 -23.76 -4.02
N THR A 361 -16.24 -23.90 -4.28
CA THR A 361 -17.15 -22.78 -4.55
C THR A 361 -18.09 -22.57 -3.37
N ASN A 362 -18.08 -21.38 -2.78
CA ASN A 362 -19.01 -21.00 -1.74
C ASN A 362 -20.35 -20.60 -2.36
N LEU A 363 -21.39 -21.40 -2.13
CA LEU A 363 -22.72 -21.20 -2.69
C LEU A 363 -23.63 -20.33 -1.82
N GLU A 364 -23.13 -19.77 -0.70
CA GLU A 364 -23.90 -18.86 0.14
C GLU A 364 -24.42 -17.65 -0.64
N GLN A 365 -25.64 -17.25 -0.33
CA GLN A 365 -26.31 -16.06 -0.88
C GLN A 365 -26.56 -15.00 0.20
N ASP A 366 -25.87 -15.13 1.34
CA ASP A 366 -25.91 -14.20 2.45
C ASP A 366 -24.54 -13.55 2.66
N PHE A 367 -24.54 -12.32 3.18
CA PHE A 367 -23.34 -11.55 3.43
C PHE A 367 -22.64 -12.06 4.69
N ASP A 368 -21.30 -11.99 4.71
CA ASP A 368 -20.48 -12.33 5.89
C ASP A 368 -20.59 -13.80 6.31
N VAL A 369 -20.75 -14.70 5.31
CA VAL A 369 -20.71 -16.15 5.49
C VAL A 369 -19.57 -16.76 4.67
N PRO A 370 -18.31 -16.41 4.96
CA PRO A 370 -17.18 -17.08 4.33
C PRO A 370 -17.08 -18.53 4.81
N HIS A 371 -16.45 -19.39 3.99
CA HIS A 371 -16.10 -20.75 4.39
C HIS A 371 -14.60 -20.93 4.27
N GLY A 372 -14.03 -21.69 5.19
CA GLY A 372 -12.64 -22.09 5.14
C GLY A 372 -12.45 -23.45 4.47
N ILE A 373 -11.23 -23.75 4.03
CA ILE A 373 -10.79 -25.12 3.81
C ILE A 373 -9.34 -25.29 4.26
N SER A 374 -9.11 -26.32 5.07
CA SER A 374 -7.78 -26.79 5.43
C SER A 374 -7.79 -28.30 5.57
N MET A 375 -6.60 -28.90 5.49
CA MET A 375 -6.39 -30.35 5.52
C MET A 375 -5.24 -30.63 6.50
N ILE A 376 -5.41 -31.61 7.38
CA ILE A 376 -4.32 -32.00 8.27
C ILE A 376 -3.11 -32.48 7.44
N GLY A 377 -1.90 -32.04 7.81
CA GLY A 377 -0.67 -32.37 7.09
C GLY A 377 -0.51 -31.70 5.72
N ALA A 378 -1.36 -30.72 5.38
CA ALA A 378 -1.08 -29.85 4.25
C ALA A 378 0.12 -28.94 4.52
N ASN A 379 0.95 -28.72 3.50
CA ASN A 379 2.10 -27.80 3.53
C ASN A 379 1.76 -26.46 2.85
N THR A 380 0.47 -26.15 2.77
CA THR A 380 -0.09 -24.91 2.21
C THR A 380 -0.86 -24.17 3.30
N SER A 381 -1.01 -22.86 3.15
CA SER A 381 -1.92 -22.09 4.00
C SER A 381 -3.37 -22.52 3.76
N GLU A 382 -4.21 -22.44 4.79
CA GLU A 382 -5.65 -22.53 4.64
C GLU A 382 -6.19 -21.43 3.72
N LEU A 383 -7.34 -21.69 3.09
CA LEU A 383 -8.04 -20.70 2.26
C LEU A 383 -9.32 -20.27 2.95
N LEU A 384 -9.65 -18.99 2.81
CA LEU A 384 -10.92 -18.39 3.20
C LEU A 384 -11.67 -17.96 1.93
N ILE A 385 -12.88 -18.45 1.74
CA ILE A 385 -13.62 -18.39 0.48
C ILE A 385 -14.91 -17.61 0.71
N MET A 386 -15.00 -16.41 0.12
CA MET A 386 -16.14 -15.50 0.29
C MET A 386 -17.42 -16.04 -0.38
N PRO A 387 -18.63 -15.61 0.06
CA PRO A 387 -19.88 -15.93 -0.63
C PRO A 387 -19.83 -15.68 -2.14
N GLY A 388 -20.11 -16.73 -2.93
CA GLY A 388 -20.06 -16.74 -4.39
C GLY A 388 -18.68 -16.90 -5.02
N GLN A 389 -17.62 -16.94 -4.21
CA GLN A 389 -16.24 -17.10 -4.66
C GLN A 389 -15.91 -18.57 -4.93
N THR A 390 -15.01 -18.81 -5.89
CA THR A 390 -14.33 -20.09 -6.06
C THR A 390 -12.84 -19.90 -5.82
N GLU A 391 -12.23 -20.74 -4.97
CA GLU A 391 -10.78 -20.82 -4.84
C GLU A 391 -10.28 -22.25 -4.98
N THR A 392 -8.97 -22.42 -5.17
CA THR A 392 -8.34 -23.73 -5.33
C THR A 392 -7.28 -23.99 -4.26
N PHE A 393 -7.56 -24.94 -3.37
CA PHE A 393 -6.61 -25.45 -2.39
C PHE A 393 -5.87 -26.66 -2.96
N VAL A 394 -4.53 -26.67 -2.87
CA VAL A 394 -3.70 -27.75 -3.41
C VAL A 394 -3.08 -28.55 -2.28
N TRP A 395 -3.18 -29.88 -2.38
CA TRP A 395 -2.65 -30.82 -1.40
C TRP A 395 -1.95 -32.00 -2.09
N GLU A 396 -0.81 -32.41 -1.54
CA GLU A 396 -0.05 -33.56 -2.04
C GLU A 396 0.12 -34.60 -0.91
N PRO A 397 -0.71 -35.65 -0.87
CA PRO A 397 -0.65 -36.66 0.19
C PRO A 397 0.69 -37.42 0.15
N LYS A 398 1.33 -37.52 1.33
CA LYS A 398 2.61 -38.21 1.51
C LYS A 398 2.46 -39.60 2.12
N ASP A 399 1.44 -39.82 2.96
CA ASP A 399 1.23 -41.10 3.63
C ASP A 399 -0.18 -41.68 3.40
N VAL A 400 -0.26 -43.01 3.48
CA VAL A 400 -1.51 -43.77 3.41
C VAL A 400 -2.30 -43.55 4.69
N GLY A 401 -3.62 -43.33 4.57
CA GLY A 401 -4.47 -43.11 5.73
C GLY A 401 -5.79 -42.43 5.39
N VAL A 402 -6.52 -42.06 6.43
CA VAL A 402 -7.72 -41.22 6.32
C VAL A 402 -7.36 -39.82 6.81
N TRP A 403 -7.54 -38.84 5.94
CA TRP A 403 -7.10 -37.47 6.14
C TRP A 403 -8.30 -36.54 6.24
N PRO A 404 -8.58 -35.96 7.42
CA PRO A 404 -9.65 -35.00 7.58
C PRO A 404 -9.31 -33.63 6.97
N PHE A 405 -10.27 -33.07 6.25
CA PHE A 405 -10.36 -31.65 5.93
C PHE A 405 -11.55 -31.02 6.63
N TYR A 406 -11.50 -29.72 6.88
CA TYR A 406 -12.53 -29.03 7.64
C TYR A 406 -12.64 -27.56 7.28
N CYS A 407 -13.78 -26.96 7.61
CA CYS A 407 -13.99 -25.53 7.51
C CYS A 407 -13.26 -24.82 8.65
N THR A 408 -12.30 -23.96 8.32
CA THR A 408 -11.53 -23.21 9.33
C THR A 408 -12.31 -22.02 9.90
N ASP A 409 -13.35 -21.57 9.20
CA ASP A 409 -14.16 -20.43 9.60
C ASP A 409 -15.36 -20.84 10.47
N PHE A 410 -15.76 -19.96 11.39
CA PHE A 410 -16.97 -20.16 12.19
C PHE A 410 -18.19 -19.74 11.36
N CYS A 411 -18.54 -20.54 10.37
CA CYS A 411 -19.57 -20.21 9.40
C CYS A 411 -21.01 -20.54 9.86
N SER A 412 -21.17 -21.36 10.90
CA SER A 412 -22.48 -21.78 11.42
C SER A 412 -22.39 -22.34 12.84
N ALA A 413 -23.54 -22.56 13.51
CA ALA A 413 -23.59 -23.25 14.80
C ALA A 413 -23.02 -24.67 14.75
N LEU A 414 -23.01 -25.30 13.56
CA LEU A 414 -22.48 -26.64 13.31
C LEU A 414 -21.16 -26.58 12.53
N HIS A 415 -20.36 -25.52 12.70
CA HIS A 415 -19.10 -25.38 11.98
C HIS A 415 -18.09 -26.50 12.35
N GLN A 416 -18.19 -27.08 13.55
CA GLN A 416 -17.33 -28.17 13.99
C GLN A 416 -17.65 -29.48 13.24
N GLU A 417 -18.91 -29.67 12.88
CA GLU A 417 -19.39 -30.80 12.10
C GLU A 417 -19.13 -30.65 10.59
N MET A 418 -18.80 -29.44 10.13
CA MET A 418 -18.43 -29.15 8.75
C MET A 418 -17.00 -29.63 8.45
N GLN A 419 -16.87 -30.94 8.30
CA GLN A 419 -15.63 -31.65 8.00
C GLN A 419 -15.89 -32.76 6.99
N GLY A 420 -14.82 -33.21 6.35
CA GLY A 420 -14.84 -34.35 5.45
C GLY A 420 -13.55 -35.15 5.53
N TYR A 421 -13.52 -36.28 4.83
CA TYR A 421 -12.42 -37.23 4.86
C TYR A 421 -11.96 -37.61 3.46
N VAL A 422 -10.65 -37.70 3.29
CA VAL A 422 -10.02 -38.29 2.11
C VAL A 422 -9.29 -39.56 2.50
N ARG A 423 -9.66 -40.70 1.92
CA ARG A 423 -8.89 -41.94 2.04
C ARG A 423 -7.76 -41.95 1.00
N VAL A 424 -6.53 -41.85 1.49
CA VAL A 424 -5.30 -41.99 0.69
C VAL A 424 -4.84 -43.44 0.71
N SER A 425 -4.73 -44.04 -0.46
CA SER A 425 -4.24 -45.39 -0.67
C SER A 425 -2.76 -45.43 -1.08
N PRO A 426 -2.08 -46.60 -1.00
CA PRO A 426 -0.76 -46.76 -1.61
C PRO A 426 -0.79 -46.44 -3.11
N ALA A 427 0.35 -46.02 -3.67
CA ALA A 427 0.47 -45.72 -5.11
C ALA A 427 0.07 -46.89 -6.03
N SER A 428 0.21 -48.13 -5.55
CA SER A 428 -0.16 -49.37 -6.26
C SER A 428 -1.65 -49.74 -6.16
N SER A 429 -2.46 -48.98 -5.42
CA SER A 429 -3.87 -49.31 -5.20
C SER A 429 -4.68 -49.28 -6.50
N SER A 430 -5.64 -50.22 -6.60
CA SER A 430 -6.63 -50.28 -7.69
C SER A 430 -8.00 -49.71 -7.30
N ILE A 431 -8.12 -49.11 -6.11
CA ILE A 431 -9.37 -48.46 -5.68
C ILE A 431 -9.69 -47.32 -6.65
N GLU A 432 -10.90 -47.34 -7.21
CA GLU A 432 -11.40 -46.31 -8.10
C GLU A 432 -11.80 -45.06 -7.32
N LEU A 433 -11.86 -43.91 -8.01
CA LEU A 433 -12.38 -42.70 -7.39
C LEU A 433 -13.85 -42.89 -7.05
N SER A 434 -14.22 -42.55 -5.82
CA SER A 434 -15.61 -42.42 -5.39
C SER A 434 -15.74 -41.24 -4.44
N TRP A 435 -16.90 -40.61 -4.43
CA TRP A 435 -17.21 -39.48 -3.56
C TRP A 435 -18.69 -39.46 -3.21
N SER A 436 -19.03 -38.98 -2.03
CA SER A 436 -20.42 -38.89 -1.56
C SER A 436 -20.56 -37.80 -0.47
N MET A 437 -21.79 -37.61 0.00
CA MET A 437 -22.13 -36.93 1.27
C MET A 437 -22.67 -37.92 2.33
N GLY A 438 -22.38 -39.22 2.15
CA GLY A 438 -23.03 -40.32 2.88
C GLY A 438 -24.10 -41.04 2.05
N GLU A 439 -23.99 -42.37 2.04
CA GLU A 439 -24.82 -43.41 1.39
C GLU A 439 -25.72 -42.97 0.21
N ASP A 440 -25.09 -42.83 -0.96
CA ASP A 440 -25.63 -43.25 -2.27
C ASP A 440 -24.54 -43.99 -3.07
#